data_AF-A0A1E3R4D5-F1
#
_entry.id   AF-A0A1E3R4D5-F1
#
_cell.length_a   1.000
_cell.length_b   1.000
_cell.length_c   1.000
_cell.angle_alpha   90.00
_cell.angle_beta   90.00
_cell.angle_gamma   90.00
#
_symmetry.space_group_name_H-M   'P 1'
#
loop_
_entity.id
_entity.type
_entity.pdbx_description
1 polymer ?
#
loop_
_entity_poly.entity_id
_entity_poly.type
_entity_poly.pdbx_seq_one_letter_code
_entity_poly.pdbx_strand_id
1 'polypeptide(L)' 'MAVRDRVGEYRRRMRERGLRPLQVWVPDVRTESFAAEAHRQSSLVARADVNSDDQDFIEAVSTPWDEE' A
#
# COMPACT_ATOMS: atom_id res chain seq x y z
N MET A 1 11.13 26.27 11.79
CA MET A 1 11.60 25.57 10.58
C MET A 1 10.53 25.72 9.50
N ALA A 2 10.89 26.18 8.30
CA ALA A 2 9.90 26.40 7.25
C ALA A 2 9.33 25.07 6.75
N VAL A 3 8.10 25.08 6.20
CA VAL A 3 7.46 23.86 5.66
C VAL A 3 8.35 23.19 4.60
N ARG A 4 9.08 23.99 3.80
CA ARG A 4 10.02 23.51 2.77
C ARG A 4 11.15 22.67 3.38
N ASP A 5 11.73 23.13 4.48
CA ASP A 5 12.84 22.45 5.15
C ASP A 5 12.36 21.10 5.70
N ARG A 6 11.19 21.07 6.36
CA ARG A 6 10.59 19.85 6.90
C ARG A 6 10.30 18.82 5.81
N VAL A 7 9.76 19.25 4.67
CA VAL A 7 9.50 18.37 3.52
C VAL A 7 10.81 17.88 2.90
N GLY A 8 11.84 18.72 2.88
CA GLY A 8 13.19 18.36 2.45
C GLY A 8 13.82 17.25 3.30
N GLU A 9 13.81 17.41 4.62
CA GLU A 9 14.31 16.41 5.56
C GLU A 9 13.53 15.09 5.49
N TYR A 10 12.20 15.16 5.39
CA TYR A 10 11.36 13.98 5.23
C TYR A 10 11.75 13.19 3.97
N ARG A 11 11.89 13.87 2.82
CA ARG A 11 12.30 13.23 1.56
C ARG A 11 13.72 12.64 1.65
N ARG A 12 14.65 13.30 2.36
CA ARG A 12 16.00 12.77 2.60
C ARG A 12 15.94 11.44 3.34
N ARG A 13 15.23 11.40 4.47
CA ARG A 13 15.06 10.18 5.27
C ARG A 13 14.38 9.05 4.48
N MET A 14 13.38 9.36 3.65
CA MET A 14 12.74 8.34 2.80
C MET A 14 13.70 7.78 1.75
N ARG A 15 14.55 8.62 1.15
CA ARG A 15 15.59 8.17 0.19
C ARG A 15 16.65 7.27 0.84
N GLU A 16 17.07 7.59 2.06
CA GLU A 16 18.02 6.75 2.82
C GLU A 16 17.43 5.36 3.14
N ARG A 17 16.10 5.24 3.21
CA ARG A 17 15.39 3.96 3.36
C ARG A 17 15.18 3.22 2.03
N GLY A 18 15.74 3.71 0.92
CA GLY A 18 15.59 3.12 -0.41
C GLY A 18 14.27 3.47 -1.12
N LEU A 19 13.47 4.40 -0.58
CA LEU A 19 12.19 4.79 -1.18
C LEU A 19 12.37 5.94 -2.17
N ARG A 20 11.69 5.84 -3.33
CA ARG A 20 11.65 6.90 -4.35
C ARG A 20 10.28 7.60 -4.34
N PRO A 21 10.22 8.94 -4.18
CA PRO A 21 8.95 9.64 -4.26
C PRO A 21 8.40 9.61 -5.69
N LEU A 22 7.14 9.20 -5.83
CA LEU A 22 6.38 9.28 -7.07
C LEU A 22 5.33 10.40 -6.92
N GLN A 23 5.30 11.32 -7.88
CA GLN A 23 4.23 12.31 -7.99
C GLN A 23 3.34 11.93 -9.15
N VAL A 24 2.08 11.65 -8.86
CA VAL A 24 1.05 11.37 -9.85
C VAL A 24 -0.12 12.32 -9.63
N TRP A 25 -0.77 12.70 -10.72
CA TRP A 25 -2.03 13.40 -10.66
C TRP A 25 -3.15 12.36 -10.51
N VAL A 26 -3.99 12.55 -9.51
CA VAL A 26 -5.16 11.72 -9.24
C VAL A 26 -6.43 12.58 -9.36
N PRO A 27 -7.58 11.98 -9.69
CA PRO A 27 -8.87 12.68 -9.59
C PRO A 27 -9.11 13.22 -8.18
N ASP A 28 -10.01 14.20 -8.04
CA ASP A 28 -10.33 14.77 -6.73
C ASP A 28 -10.91 13.71 -5.81
N VAL A 29 -10.12 13.36 -4.79
CA VAL A 29 -10.41 12.31 -3.81
C VAL A 29 -11.59 12.65 -2.90
N ARG A 30 -12.11 13.88 -2.95
CA ARG A 30 -13.29 14.31 -2.20
C ARG A 30 -14.61 14.03 -2.92
N THR A 31 -14.57 13.59 -4.17
CA THR A 31 -15.77 13.34 -4.97
C THR A 31 -16.37 11.96 -4.66
N GLU A 32 -17.69 11.85 -4.73
CA GLU A 32 -18.39 10.57 -4.56
C GLU A 32 -17.99 9.55 -5.64
N SER A 33 -17.70 10.02 -6.85
CA SER A 33 -17.23 9.17 -7.96
C SER A 33 -15.86 8.55 -7.66
N PHE A 34 -14.94 9.30 -7.04
CA PHE A 34 -13.67 8.73 -6.59
C PHE A 34 -13.88 7.66 -5.51
N ALA A 35 -14.75 7.91 -4.53
CA ALA A 35 -15.04 6.92 -3.49
C ALA A 35 -15.63 5.63 -4.08
N ALA A 36 -16.55 5.74 -5.04
CA ALA A 36 -17.13 4.60 -5.74
C ALA A 36 -16.07 3.80 -6.52
N GLU A 37 -15.19 4.48 -7.26
CA GLU A 37 -14.14 3.80 -8.03
C GLU A 37 -13.07 3.19 -7.13
N ALA A 38 -12.67 3.88 -6.06
CA ALA A 38 -11.74 3.34 -5.06
C ALA A 38 -12.29 2.04 -4.46
N HIS A 39 -13.56 2.03 -4.05
CA HIS A 39 -14.20 0.84 -3.51
C HIS A 39 -14.26 -0.30 -4.55
N ARG A 40 -14.63 0.01 -5.79
CA ARG A 40 -14.67 -0.96 -6.90
C ARG A 40 -13.30 -1.58 -7.14
N GLN A 41 -12.25 -0.76 -7.25
CA GLN A 41 -10.89 -1.20 -7.53
C GLN A 41 -10.30 -2.00 -6.37
N SER A 42 -10.49 -1.56 -5.12
CA SER A 42 -10.08 -2.33 -3.94
C SER A 42 -10.74 -3.71 -3.92
N SER A 43 -12.03 -3.80 -4.27
CA SER A 43 -12.74 -5.08 -4.36
C SER A 43 -12.17 -6.00 -5.47
N LEU A 44 -11.74 -5.44 -6.60
CA LEU A 44 -11.11 -6.21 -7.67
C LEU A 44 -9.74 -6.74 -7.26
N VAL A 45 -8.91 -5.93 -6.61
CA VAL A 45 -7.60 -6.35 -6.10
C VAL A 45 -7.75 -7.44 -5.05
N ALA A 46 -8.65 -7.27 -4.08
CA ALA A 46 -8.90 -8.29 -3.06
C ALA A 46 -9.37 -9.63 -3.67
N ARG A 47 -10.19 -9.59 -4.72
CA ARG A 47 -10.60 -10.81 -5.44
C ARG A 47 -9.46 -11.44 -6.26
N ALA A 48 -8.56 -10.63 -6.81
CA ALA A 48 -7.41 -11.14 -7.55
C ALA A 48 -6.40 -11.81 -6.61
N ASP A 49 -6.23 -11.29 -5.40
CA ASP A 49 -5.37 -11.83 -4.34
C ASP A 49 -5.82 -13.24 -3.89
N VAL A 50 -7.13 -13.49 -3.88
CA VAL A 50 -7.71 -14.81 -3.55
C VAL A 50 -7.40 -15.88 -4.62
N ASN A 51 -6.91 -15.51 -5.80
CA ASN A 51 -6.68 -16.45 -6.91
C ASN A 51 -5.22 -16.93 -7.07
N SER A 52 -4.34 -16.70 -6.08
CA SER A 52 -3.02 -17.34 -6.09
C SER A 52 -2.93 -18.46 -5.06
N ASP A 53 -2.23 -19.54 -5.44
CA ASP A 53 -1.90 -20.67 -4.54
C ASP A 53 -0.92 -20.24 -3.42
N ASP A 54 -0.57 -18.96 -3.32
CA ASP A 54 0.40 -18.44 -2.35
C ASP A 54 -0.08 -18.64 -0.92
N GLN A 55 -1.38 -18.42 -0.66
CA GLN A 55 -1.96 -18.62 0.66
C GLN A 55 -2.01 -20.11 1.03
N ASP A 56 -2.42 -20.98 0.09
CA ASP A 56 -2.41 -22.44 0.27
C ASP A 56 -0.99 -22.97 0.50
N PHE A 57 0.00 -22.44 -0.22
CA PHE A 57 1.40 -22.77 -0.03
C PHE A 57 1.90 -22.33 1.35
N ILE A 58 1.63 -21.07 1.75
CA ILE A 58 2.01 -20.56 3.08
C ILE A 58 1.40 -21.44 4.16
N GLU A 59 0.12 -21.81 4.06
CA GLU A 59 -0.54 -22.70 5.02
C GLU A 59 0.10 -24.09 5.04
N ALA A 60 0.42 -24.67 3.88
CA ALA A 60 1.04 -25.98 3.77
C ALA A 60 2.46 -26.05 4.37
N VAL A 61 3.22 -24.95 4.31
CA VAL A 61 4.59 -24.88 4.86
C VAL A 61 4.67 -24.27 6.26
N SER A 62 3.59 -23.65 6.73
CA SER A 62 3.52 -23.08 8.08
C SER A 62 3.46 -24.20 9.12
N THR A 63 4.27 -24.07 10.16
CA THR A 63 4.14 -24.89 11.37
C THR A 63 3.26 -24.16 12.37
N PRO A 64 2.49 -24.86 13.21
CA PRO A 64 1.83 -24.23 14.34
C PRO A 64 2.87 -23.42 15.11
N TRP A 65 2.54 -22.17 15.44
CA TRP A 65 3.31 -21.45 16.44
C TRP A 65 3.05 -22.17 17.75
N ASP A 66 3.96 -23.06 18.14
CA ASP A 66 3.91 -23.70 19.45
C ASP A 66 3.80 -22.59 20.50
N GLU A 67 2.81 -22.70 21.39
CA GLU A 67 2.71 -21.81 22.55
C GLU A 67 3.94 -22.08 23.45
N GLU A 68 4.93 -21.19 23.31
CA GLU A 68 6.20 -21.04 24.05
C GLU A 68 7.45 -21.77 23.53
#